data_AF-A0A934VUM2-F1
#
_entry.id   AF-A0A934VUM2-F1
#
_cell.length_a   1.000
_cell.length_b   1.000
_cell.length_c   1.000
_cell.angle_alpha   90.00
_cell.angle_beta   90.00
_cell.angle_gamma   90.00
#
_symmetry.space_group_name_H-M   'P 1'
#
loop_
_entity.id
_entity.type
_entity.pdbx_description
1 polymer ?
#
loop_
_entity_poly.entity_id
_entity_poly.type
_entity_poly.pdbx_seq_one_letter_code
_entity_poly.pdbx_strand_id
1 'polypeptide(L)'
;MSDSISEITTKIQAFVDARDWRQFHDAKDLSVAIAAEAGELMQHFVWQQPGQIEKRVEARRDEIASEIADVGILLFELADNLGLNLGEVMQAKIANNEIRYPVEKARGNNLKYSEF
;
A
#
# COMPACT_ATOMS: atom_id res chain seq x y z
N MET A 1 4.64 -11.17 -17.77
CA MET A 1 3.48 -10.26 -17.97
C MET A 1 3.33 -9.51 -16.65
N SER A 2 3.23 -8.18 -16.68
CA SER A 2 2.90 -7.41 -15.47
C SER A 2 1.38 -7.38 -15.38
N ASP A 3 0.81 -8.02 -14.36
CA ASP A 3 -0.63 -7.91 -14.10
C ASP A 3 -0.97 -6.45 -13.79
N SER A 4 -1.99 -5.92 -14.45
CA SER A 4 -2.51 -4.57 -14.19
C SER A 4 -3.25 -4.51 -12.84
N ILE A 5 -3.39 -3.31 -12.28
CA ILE A 5 -4.19 -3.09 -11.06
C ILE A 5 -5.59 -3.71 -11.22
N SER A 6 -6.22 -3.49 -12.38
CA SER A 6 -7.56 -4.03 -12.67
C SER A 6 -7.62 -5.56 -12.68
N GLU A 7 -6.61 -6.23 -13.23
CA GLU A 7 -6.57 -7.70 -13.27
C GLU A 7 -6.38 -8.29 -11.87
N ILE A 8 -5.52 -7.67 -11.05
CA ILE A 8 -5.31 -8.10 -9.66
C ILE A 8 -6.59 -7.87 -8.85
N THR A 9 -7.22 -6.70 -8.96
CA THR A 9 -8.49 -6.41 -8.27
C THR A 9 -9.57 -7.42 -8.66
N THR A 10 -9.67 -7.79 -9.93
CA THR A 10 -10.63 -8.81 -10.39
C THR A 10 -10.40 -10.17 -9.71
N LYS A 11 -9.14 -10.60 -9.57
CA LYS A 11 -8.79 -11.84 -8.87
C LYS A 11 -9.14 -11.77 -7.37
N ILE A 12 -8.92 -10.62 -6.74
CA ILE A 12 -9.27 -10.39 -5.33
C ILE A 12 -10.78 -10.49 -5.13
N GLN A 13 -11.56 -9.78 -5.95
CA GLN A 13 -13.03 -9.81 -5.87
C GLN A 13 -13.57 -11.22 -6.07
N ALA A 14 -13.07 -11.96 -7.06
CA ALA A 14 -13.46 -13.35 -7.27
C ALA A 14 -13.14 -14.25 -6.05
N PHE A 15 -12.02 -14.01 -5.36
CA PHE A 15 -11.65 -14.75 -4.15
C PHE A 15 -12.58 -14.45 -2.97
N VAL A 16 -12.92 -13.17 -2.77
CA VAL A 16 -13.82 -12.68 -1.72
C VAL A 16 -15.25 -13.16 -1.95
N ASP A 17 -15.76 -12.99 -3.17
CA ASP A 17 -17.12 -13.38 -3.55
C ASP A 17 -17.30 -14.90 -3.44
N ALA A 18 -16.29 -15.70 -3.82
CA ALA A 18 -16.33 -17.16 -3.68
C ALA A 18 -16.47 -17.65 -2.23
N ARG A 19 -16.24 -16.77 -1.24
CA ARG A 19 -16.36 -17.06 0.19
C ARG A 19 -17.52 -16.34 0.86
N ASP A 20 -18.31 -15.58 0.10
CA ASP A 20 -19.37 -14.72 0.62
C ASP A 20 -18.84 -13.73 1.68
N TRP A 21 -17.58 -13.32 1.56
CA TRP A 21 -16.92 -12.47 2.57
C TRP A 21 -17.23 -10.99 2.43
N ARG A 22 -17.80 -10.58 1.30
CA ARG A 22 -18.14 -9.17 1.02
C ARG A 22 -19.02 -8.55 2.11
N GLN A 23 -19.85 -9.35 2.78
CA GLN A 23 -20.69 -8.91 3.90
C GLN A 23 -19.91 -8.46 5.15
N PHE A 24 -18.65 -8.86 5.29
CA PHE A 24 -17.75 -8.49 6.40
C PHE A 24 -16.73 -7.42 6.02
N HIS A 25 -16.68 -7.03 4.74
CA HIS A 25 -15.63 -6.18 4.17
C HIS A 25 -16.18 -4.78 3.88
N ASP A 26 -16.79 -4.16 4.90
CA ASP A 26 -17.19 -2.75 4.80
C ASP A 26 -15.96 -1.82 4.85
N ALA A 27 -16.18 -0.53 4.54
CA ALA A 27 -15.09 0.44 4.47
C ALA A 27 -14.36 0.64 5.81
N LYS A 28 -15.05 0.48 6.95
CA LYS A 28 -14.45 0.58 8.27
C LYS A 28 -13.57 -0.63 8.53
N ASP A 29 -14.09 -1.82 8.29
CA ASP A 29 -13.40 -3.08 8.61
C ASP A 29 -12.18 -3.30 7.71
N LEU A 30 -12.28 -3.00 6.41
CA LEU A 30 -11.12 -3.02 5.51
C LEU A 30 -10.06 -1.97 5.90
N SER A 31 -10.48 -0.77 6.32
CA SER A 31 -9.54 0.26 6.80
C SER A 31 -8.78 -0.20 8.05
N VAL A 32 -9.47 -0.86 8.98
CA VAL A 32 -8.85 -1.48 10.17
C VAL A 32 -7.90 -2.60 9.77
N ALA A 33 -8.28 -3.47 8.83
CA ALA A 33 -7.43 -4.55 8.34
C ALA A 33 -6.15 -4.01 7.69
N ILE A 34 -6.25 -2.99 6.83
CA ILE A 34 -5.07 -2.32 6.23
C ILE A 34 -4.10 -1.81 7.30
N ALA A 35 -4.64 -1.20 8.37
CA ALA A 35 -3.79 -0.71 9.46
C ALA A 35 -3.14 -1.85 10.25
N ALA A 36 -3.81 -3.00 10.40
CA ALA A 36 -3.25 -4.18 11.03
C ALA A 36 -2.08 -4.74 10.22
N GLU A 37 -2.28 -5.00 8.91
CA GLU A 37 -1.22 -5.55 8.04
C GLU A 37 -0.05 -4.58 7.85
N ALA A 38 -0.32 -3.27 7.81
CA ALA A 38 0.75 -2.27 7.84
C ALA A 38 1.55 -2.33 9.16
N GLY A 39 0.88 -2.69 10.26
CA GLY A 39 1.51 -2.97 11.54
C GLY A 39 2.39 -4.23 11.51
N GLU A 40 1.92 -5.30 10.88
CA GLU A 40 2.68 -6.55 10.68
C GLU A 40 3.93 -6.30 9.83
N LEU A 41 3.78 -5.60 8.70
CA LEU A 41 4.91 -5.12 7.89
C LEU A 41 5.91 -4.31 8.74
N MET A 42 5.41 -3.40 9.56
CA MET A 42 6.25 -2.57 10.42
C MET A 42 7.04 -3.41 11.45
N GLN A 43 6.49 -4.53 11.97
CA GLN A 43 7.16 -5.38 12.96
C GLN A 43 8.51 -5.93 12.47
N HIS A 44 8.70 -6.05 11.14
CA HIS A 44 10.01 -6.44 10.60
C HIS A 44 11.13 -5.43 10.92
N PHE A 45 10.78 -4.17 11.18
CA PHE A 45 11.72 -3.06 11.29
C PHE A 45 11.79 -2.40 12.67
N VAL A 46 10.79 -2.58 13.55
CA VAL A 46 10.68 -1.87 14.86
C VAL A 46 11.97 -1.89 15.69
N TRP A 47 12.71 -3.00 15.70
CA TRP A 47 13.92 -3.17 16.52
C TRP A 47 15.24 -3.10 15.73
N GLN A 48 15.20 -2.71 14.45
CA GLN A 48 16.39 -2.68 13.59
C GLN A 48 17.12 -1.33 13.68
N GLN A 49 18.45 -1.37 13.68
CA GLN A 49 19.31 -0.18 13.63
C GLN A 49 19.72 0.16 12.19
N PRO A 50 20.17 1.42 11.91
CA PRO A 50 20.56 1.90 10.56
C PRO A 50 21.68 1.17 9.79
N GLY A 51 22.12 -0.02 10.19
CA GLY A 51 23.01 -0.90 9.39
C GLY A 51 22.59 -2.37 9.42
N GLN A 52 21.39 -2.65 9.94
CA GLN A 52 20.81 -3.98 10.04
C GLN A 52 19.67 -4.19 9.02
N ILE A 53 19.18 -3.11 8.42
CA ILE A 53 17.97 -3.11 7.58
C ILE A 53 18.17 -4.01 6.36
N GLU A 54 19.28 -3.86 5.63
CA GLU A 54 19.55 -4.62 4.41
C GLU A 54 19.61 -6.12 4.71
N LYS A 55 20.34 -6.50 5.77
CA LYS A 55 20.43 -7.90 6.23
C LYS A 55 19.08 -8.45 6.69
N ARG A 56 18.24 -7.62 7.33
CA ARG A 56 16.89 -8.00 7.74
C ARG A 56 16.01 -8.27 6.53
N VAL A 57 16.04 -7.40 5.52
CA VAL A 57 15.30 -7.56 4.26
C VAL A 57 15.74 -8.82 3.53
N GLU A 58 17.04 -9.10 3.45
CA GLU A 58 17.54 -10.34 2.84
C GLU A 58 17.07 -11.58 3.61
N ALA A 59 17.19 -11.58 4.94
CA ALA A 59 16.88 -12.73 5.78
C ALA A 59 15.38 -13.02 5.91
N ARG A 60 14.51 -12.01 5.74
CA ARG A 60 13.05 -12.09 5.94
C ARG A 60 12.27 -11.68 4.68
N ARG A 61 12.90 -11.82 3.52
CA ARG A 61 12.39 -11.31 2.23
C ARG A 61 10.96 -11.76 1.95
N ASP A 62 10.69 -13.05 2.14
CA ASP A 62 9.40 -13.64 1.77
C ASP A 62 8.29 -13.23 2.75
N GLU A 63 8.61 -13.13 4.05
CA GLU A 63 7.67 -12.62 5.06
C GLU A 63 7.33 -11.14 4.76
N ILE A 64 8.34 -10.29 4.56
CA ILE A 64 8.13 -8.87 4.20
C ILE A 64 7.33 -8.74 2.91
N ALA A 65 7.60 -9.59 1.91
CA ALA A 65 6.85 -9.58 0.66
C ALA A 65 5.38 -10.00 0.86
N SER A 66 5.11 -10.92 1.79
CA SER A 66 3.75 -11.30 2.19
C SER A 66 3.00 -10.11 2.77
N GLU A 67 3.57 -9.44 3.78
CA GLU A 67 2.91 -8.30 4.44
C GLU A 67 2.66 -7.12 3.48
N ILE A 68 3.59 -6.88 2.54
CA ILE A 68 3.39 -5.90 1.46
C ILE A 68 2.20 -6.29 0.57
N ALA A 69 2.07 -7.58 0.25
CA ALA A 69 0.98 -8.08 -0.57
C ALA A 69 -0.36 -7.98 0.18
N ASP A 70 -0.40 -8.28 1.47
CA ASP A 70 -1.62 -8.21 2.29
C ASP A 70 -2.15 -6.78 2.38
N VAL A 71 -1.28 -5.80 2.65
CA VAL A 71 -1.62 -4.37 2.57
C VAL A 71 -2.16 -3.99 1.18
N GLY A 72 -1.51 -4.46 0.12
CA GLY A 72 -1.90 -4.18 -1.26
C GLY A 72 -3.28 -4.75 -1.62
N ILE A 73 -3.54 -6.01 -1.25
CA ILE A 73 -4.80 -6.71 -1.52
C ILE A 73 -5.97 -5.97 -0.86
N LEU A 74 -5.84 -5.65 0.43
CA LEU A 74 -6.90 -4.97 1.17
C LEU A 74 -7.14 -3.55 0.65
N LEU A 75 -6.10 -2.83 0.24
CA LEU A 75 -6.25 -1.51 -0.36
C LEU A 75 -6.97 -1.57 -1.72
N PHE A 76 -6.65 -2.57 -2.54
CA PHE A 76 -7.28 -2.78 -3.85
C PHE A 76 -8.76 -3.14 -3.69
N GLU A 77 -9.07 -4.01 -2.73
CA GLU A 77 -10.44 -4.35 -2.39
C GLU A 77 -11.23 -3.14 -1.87
N LEU A 78 -10.65 -2.37 -0.95
CA LEU A 78 -11.30 -1.17 -0.40
C LEU A 78 -11.61 -0.14 -1.49
N ALA A 79 -10.66 0.10 -2.41
CA ALA A 79 -10.88 1.02 -3.51
C ALA A 79 -12.03 0.55 -4.41
N ASP A 80 -12.07 -0.74 -4.75
CA ASP A 80 -13.13 -1.33 -5.58
C ASP A 80 -14.50 -1.24 -4.88
N ASN A 81 -14.59 -1.61 -3.60
CA ASN A 81 -15.82 -1.52 -2.81
C ASN A 81 -16.36 -0.08 -2.69
N LEU A 82 -15.48 0.92 -2.78
CA LEU A 82 -15.84 2.35 -2.80
C LEU A 82 -16.09 2.90 -4.22
N GLY A 83 -15.96 2.09 -5.27
CA GLY A 83 -16.11 2.52 -6.66
C GLY A 83 -14.98 3.45 -7.13
N LEU A 84 -13.80 3.36 -6.53
CA LEU A 84 -12.63 4.17 -6.86
C LEU A 84 -11.70 3.39 -7.80
N ASN A 85 -11.41 3.97 -8.97
CA ASN A 85 -10.31 3.49 -9.81
C ASN A 85 -8.98 3.85 -9.13
N LEU A 86 -8.40 2.90 -8.40
CA LEU A 86 -7.19 3.13 -7.62
C LEU A 86 -6.03 3.65 -8.49
N GLY A 87 -5.86 3.13 -9.70
CA GLY A 87 -4.83 3.59 -10.63
C GLY A 87 -4.98 5.07 -11.00
N GLU A 88 -6.20 5.50 -11.33
CA GLU A 88 -6.50 6.90 -11.63
C GLU A 88 -6.29 7.81 -10.42
N VAL A 89 -6.76 7.38 -9.24
CA VAL A 89 -6.61 8.14 -7.98
C VAL A 89 -5.14 8.31 -7.61
N MET A 90 -4.32 7.26 -7.78
CA MET A 90 -2.87 7.32 -7.55
C MET A 90 -2.20 8.27 -8.53
N GLN A 91 -2.54 8.22 -9.83
CA GLN A 91 -1.97 9.12 -10.84
C GLN A 91 -2.31 10.59 -10.54
N ALA A 92 -3.56 10.89 -10.20
CA ALA A 92 -3.97 12.23 -9.80
C ALA A 92 -3.22 12.72 -8.55
N LYS A 93 -2.99 11.83 -7.58
CA LYS A 93 -2.22 12.15 -6.38
C LYS A 93 -0.75 12.44 -6.68
N ILE A 94 -0.14 11.67 -7.58
CA ILE A 94 1.26 11.89 -8.02
C ILE A 94 1.38 13.25 -8.71
N ALA A 95 0.49 13.57 -9.66
CA ALA A 95 0.49 14.87 -10.33
C ALA A 95 0.34 16.04 -9.34
N ASN A 96 -0.51 15.88 -8.30
CA ASN A 96 -0.60 16.88 -7.23
C ASN A 96 0.68 16.99 -6.39
N ASN A 97 1.34 15.86 -6.11
CA ASN A 97 2.60 15.85 -5.38
C ASN A 97 3.74 16.50 -6.17
N GLU A 98 3.78 16.37 -7.50
CA GLU A 98 4.75 17.08 -8.35
C GLU A 98 4.62 18.60 -8.23
N ILE A 99 3.39 19.11 -8.15
CA ILE A 99 3.13 20.54 -7.93
C ILE A 99 3.58 20.96 -6.52
N ARG A 100 3.32 20.14 -5.50
CA ARG A 100 3.67 20.45 -4.10
C ARG A 100 5.17 20.33 -3.84
N TYR A 101 5.86 19.41 -4.49
CA TYR A 101 7.28 19.09 -4.29
C TYR A 101 8.05 19.24 -5.61
N PRO A 102 8.21 20.47 -6.13
CA PRO A 102 8.98 20.70 -7.34
C PRO A 102 10.45 20.30 -7.12
N VAL A 103 11.07 19.72 -8.15
CA VAL A 103 12.42 19.12 -8.08
C VAL A 103 13.43 20.13 -7.56
N GLU A 104 13.34 21.38 -7.99
CA GLU A 104 14.26 22.47 -7.64
C GLU A 104 14.26 22.78 -6.13
N LYS A 105 13.16 22.49 -5.42
CA LYS A 105 13.02 22.74 -3.98
C LYS A 105 13.17 21.47 -3.14
N ALA A 106 12.70 20.34 -3.65
CA ALA A 106 12.62 19.10 -2.87
C ALA A 106 13.82 18.17 -3.04
N ARG A 107 14.68 18.37 -4.05
CA ARG A 107 15.80 17.46 -4.32
C ARG A 107 16.81 17.47 -3.17
N GLY A 108 17.09 16.27 -2.64
CA GLY A 108 18.15 16.05 -1.67
C GLY A 108 17.84 16.48 -0.23
N ASN A 109 16.59 16.83 0.07
CA ASN A 109 16.15 17.14 1.44
C ASN A 109 14.78 16.48 1.73
N ASN A 110 14.41 16.43 3.00
CA ASN A 110 13.17 15.83 3.49
C ASN A 110 12.20 16.89 4.06
N LEU A 111 12.36 18.17 3.68
CA LEU A 111 11.50 19.25 4.14
C LEU A 111 10.09 19.04 3.59
N LYS A 112 9.09 19.34 4.41
CA LYS A 112 7.71 19.38 3.95
C LYS A 112 7.55 20.56 2.99
N TYR A 113 6.59 20.49 2.07
CA TYR A 113 6.34 21.56 1.11
C TYR A 113 5.99 22.94 1.68
N SER A 114 5.68 22.99 2.97
CA SER A 114 5.48 24.21 3.73
C SER A 114 6.76 24.78 4.35
N GLU A 115 7.90 24.11 4.19
CA GLU A 115 9.15 24.36 4.94
C GLU A 115 10.35 24.71 4.04
N PHE A 116 10.18 24.78 2.72
CA PHE A 116 11.20 25.21 1.76
C PHE A 116 10.91 26.56 1.10
#